data_AF-G3ASP9-F1
#
_entry.id   AF-G3ASP9-F1
#
_cell.length_a   1.000
_cell.length_b   1.000
_cell.length_c   1.000
_cell.angle_alpha   90.00
_cell.angle_beta   90.00
_cell.angle_gamma   90.00
#
_symmetry.space_group_name_H-M   'P 1'
#
loop_
_entity.id
_entity.type
_entity.pdbx_description
1 polymer ?
#
loop_
_entity_poly.entity_id
_entity_poly.type
_entity_poly.pdbx_seq_one_letter_code
_entity_poly.pdbx_strand_id
1 'polypeptide(L)'
;MSKNRRKEIQQKQSLQAQFQLALSQSEKRALSWLQPCRSTNPTPETNDDDSFMNLPVISQGAGLSSKNGSSSTIGEFLSSDLKSTKQQQQVKEMRKPTSKPMMALMNKMRNTSRETVRKKVERVKQEVKQADNNDDDSDDEEISQLRARSVKKTTGGILQHKIKKSGRPF
;
A
#
# COMPACT_ATOMS: atom_id res chain seq x y z
N MET A 1 58.67 -11.02 59.70
CA MET A 1 58.17 -9.71 59.22
C MET A 1 56.66 -9.78 58.97
N SER A 2 55.85 -9.44 59.97
CA SER A 2 54.37 -9.43 59.86
C SER A 2 53.93 -8.15 59.14
N LYS A 3 53.96 -8.18 57.80
CA LYS A 3 53.49 -7.06 56.98
C LYS A 3 51.96 -7.08 56.97
N ASN A 4 51.38 -6.37 57.94
CA ASN A 4 50.09 -5.68 57.87
C ASN A 4 48.89 -6.47 57.26
N ARG A 5 48.61 -7.65 57.82
CA ARG A 5 47.46 -8.52 57.49
C ARG A 5 46.13 -7.78 57.33
N ARG A 6 45.91 -6.71 58.11
CA ARG A 6 44.70 -5.87 58.01
C ARG A 6 44.57 -5.17 56.65
N LYS A 7 45.67 -4.63 56.13
CA LYS A 7 45.70 -3.97 54.82
C LYS A 7 45.46 -4.97 53.69
N GLU A 8 46.02 -6.17 53.80
CA GLU A 8 45.80 -7.25 52.83
C GLU A 8 44.33 -7.70 52.82
N ILE A 9 43.71 -7.88 53.99
CA ILE A 9 42.29 -8.23 54.10
C ILE A 9 41.43 -7.12 53.47
N GLN A 10 41.74 -5.85 53.76
CA GLN A 10 41.02 -4.72 53.17
C GLN A 10 41.14 -4.70 51.64
N GLN A 11 42.34 -4.96 51.10
CA GLN A 11 42.56 -5.03 49.67
C GLN A 11 41.76 -6.19 49.04
N LYS A 12 41.78 -7.38 49.65
CA LYS A 12 41.00 -8.54 49.20
C LYS A 12 39.50 -8.26 49.18
N GLN A 13 38.98 -7.64 50.25
CA GLN A 13 37.57 -7.25 50.33
C GLN A 13 37.22 -6.21 49.27
N SER A 14 38.08 -5.21 49.03
CA SER A 14 37.84 -4.20 47.99
C SER A 14 37.81 -4.81 46.59
N LEU A 15 38.69 -5.77 46.30
CA LEU A 15 38.72 -6.47 45.01
C LEU A 15 37.47 -7.33 44.82
N GLN A 16 37.05 -8.04 45.86
CA GLN A 16 35.81 -8.82 45.83
C GLN A 16 34.59 -7.94 45.58
N ALA A 17 34.49 -6.78 46.25
CA ALA A 17 33.41 -5.83 46.05
C ALA A 17 33.42 -5.22 44.64
N GLN A 18 34.60 -4.86 44.11
CA GLN A 18 34.75 -4.37 42.74
C GLN A 18 34.32 -5.41 41.71
N PHE A 19 34.71 -6.68 41.92
CA PHE A 19 34.32 -7.78 41.03
C PHE A 19 32.81 -7.99 41.04
N GLN A 20 32.19 -8.06 42.22
CA GLN A 20 30.73 -8.20 42.35
C GLN A 20 29.99 -7.01 41.70
N LEU A 21 30.50 -5.79 41.86
CA LEU A 21 29.95 -4.61 41.22
C LEU A 21 30.03 -4.71 39.69
N ALA A 22 31.19 -5.09 39.15
CA ALA A 22 31.39 -5.27 37.71
C ALA A 22 30.45 -6.34 37.13
N LEU A 23 30.29 -7.47 37.82
CA LEU A 23 29.32 -8.51 37.43
C LEU A 23 27.89 -7.96 37.42
N SER A 24 27.45 -7.32 38.50
CA SER A 24 26.09 -6.76 38.58
C SER A 24 25.79 -5.72 37.50
N GLN A 25 26.80 -4.95 37.07
CA GLN A 25 26.66 -3.99 35.97
C GLN A 25 26.49 -4.70 34.62
N SER A 26 27.27 -5.76 34.39
CA SER A 26 27.14 -6.59 33.17
C SER A 26 25.80 -7.32 33.12
N GLU A 27 25.34 -7.87 34.24
CA GLU A 27 24.03 -8.52 34.38
C GLU A 27 22.89 -7.55 34.12
N LYS A 28 22.93 -6.34 34.69
CA LYS A 28 21.92 -5.29 34.41
C LYS A 28 21.86 -4.92 32.92
N ARG A 29 23.02 -4.84 32.24
CA ARG A 29 23.05 -4.61 30.79
C ARG A 29 22.48 -5.79 30.02
N ALA A 30 22.83 -7.02 30.37
CA ALA A 30 22.28 -8.21 29.73
C ALA A 30 20.76 -8.33 29.93
N LEU A 31 20.26 -8.04 31.15
CA LEU A 31 18.83 -7.98 31.45
C LEU A 31 18.10 -6.92 30.65
N SER A 32 18.77 -5.82 30.25
CA SER A 32 18.16 -4.81 29.37
C SER A 32 18.01 -5.29 27.92
N TRP A 33 18.80 -6.29 27.49
CA TRP A 33 18.63 -6.92 26.18
C TRP A 33 17.49 -7.92 26.16
N LEU A 34 17.16 -8.50 27.31
CA LEU A 34 15.99 -9.32 27.47
C LEU A 34 14.77 -8.40 27.55
N GLN A 35 13.93 -8.42 26.54
CA GLN A 35 12.63 -7.76 26.65
C GLN A 35 11.90 -8.38 27.85
N PRO A 36 11.33 -7.59 28.77
CA PRO A 36 10.44 -8.13 29.78
C PRO A 36 9.35 -8.91 29.05
N CYS A 37 9.26 -10.22 29.27
CA CYS A 37 8.14 -11.01 28.78
C CYS A 37 6.89 -10.32 29.31
N ARG A 38 6.20 -9.57 28.44
CA ARG A 38 4.86 -9.10 28.70
C ARG A 38 4.03 -10.38 28.75
N SER A 39 3.89 -10.95 29.94
CA SER A 39 2.80 -11.87 30.26
C SER A 39 1.52 -11.06 30.14
N THR A 40 1.09 -10.81 28.90
CA THR A 40 -0.31 -10.59 28.61
C THR A 40 -1.03 -11.84 29.09
N ASN A 41 -2.05 -11.61 29.92
CA ASN A 41 -2.96 -12.57 30.54
C ASN A 41 -3.11 -13.92 29.79
N PRO A 42 -3.32 -15.04 30.51
CA PRO A 42 -3.50 -16.35 29.89
C PRO A 42 -4.83 -16.38 29.13
N THR A 43 -4.79 -16.07 27.84
CA THR A 43 -5.78 -16.55 26.87
C THR A 43 -5.35 -17.94 26.41
N PRO A 44 -6.29 -18.87 26.27
CA PRO A 44 -6.00 -20.29 26.20
C PRO A 44 -5.25 -20.63 24.91
N GLU A 45 -4.18 -21.40 25.05
CA GLU A 45 -3.70 -22.43 24.11
C GLU A 45 -4.06 -22.18 22.63
N THR A 46 -3.42 -21.20 22.01
CA THR A 46 -3.15 -21.27 20.57
C THR A 46 -1.67 -21.59 20.46
N ASN A 47 -1.37 -22.79 19.98
CA ASN A 47 -0.02 -23.34 19.81
C ASN A 47 0.96 -22.25 19.36
N ASP A 48 2.18 -22.23 19.91
CA ASP A 48 3.23 -21.29 19.51
C ASP A 48 3.45 -21.27 17.98
N ASP A 49 3.08 -22.36 17.30
CA ASP A 49 3.06 -22.51 15.84
C ASP A 49 2.18 -21.45 15.11
N ASP A 50 1.08 -21.01 15.72
CA ASP A 50 0.15 -20.02 15.13
C ASP A 50 0.65 -18.58 15.29
N SER A 51 1.63 -18.35 16.18
CA SER A 51 2.21 -17.03 16.40
C SER A 51 2.88 -16.48 15.13
N PHE A 52 3.49 -17.36 14.34
CA PHE A 52 4.10 -16.99 13.07
C PHE A 52 3.05 -16.59 12.02
N MET A 53 1.95 -17.34 11.94
CA MET A 53 0.88 -17.08 10.97
C MET A 53 0.14 -15.77 11.24
N ASN A 54 0.14 -15.29 12.49
CA ASN A 54 -0.50 -14.03 12.88
C ASN A 54 0.40 -12.79 12.69
N LEU A 55 1.64 -12.95 12.22
CA LEU A 55 2.52 -11.81 11.95
C LEU A 55 2.02 -10.98 10.76
N PRO A 56 2.16 -9.64 10.79
CA PRO A 56 1.73 -8.78 9.70
C PRO A 56 2.68 -8.88 8.51
N VAL A 57 2.12 -8.92 7.29
CA VAL A 57 2.89 -8.94 6.04
C VAL A 57 3.06 -7.51 5.50
N ILE A 58 4.30 -7.15 5.16
CA ILE A 58 4.62 -5.89 4.50
C ILE A 58 4.70 -6.13 3.00
N SER A 59 3.79 -5.55 2.23
CA SER A 59 3.83 -5.65 0.77
C SER A 59 5.04 -4.93 0.18
N GLN A 60 5.59 -5.43 -0.93
CA GLN A 60 6.67 -4.77 -1.65
C GLN A 60 6.36 -3.30 -1.96
N GLY A 61 7.30 -2.40 -1.66
CA GLY A 61 7.12 -0.95 -1.83
C GLY A 61 6.32 -0.25 -0.73
N ALA A 62 5.80 -0.97 0.27
CA ALA A 62 5.20 -0.34 1.46
C ALA A 62 6.29 0.14 2.43
N GLY A 63 6.10 1.35 2.97
CA GLY A 63 6.99 1.93 3.97
C GLY A 63 6.75 1.35 5.38
N LEU A 64 7.78 1.39 6.23
CA LEU A 64 7.72 0.90 7.61
C LEU A 64 6.74 1.67 8.52
N SER A 65 6.23 2.82 8.08
CA SER A 65 5.18 3.59 8.77
C SER A 65 3.78 2.96 8.65
N SER A 66 3.58 2.00 7.73
CA SER A 66 2.29 1.34 7.49
C SER A 66 1.97 0.21 8.49
N LYS A 67 2.73 0.09 9.59
CA LYS A 67 2.57 -0.96 10.61
C LYS A 67 1.19 -0.98 11.29
N ASN A 68 0.41 0.10 11.20
CA ASN A 68 -0.90 0.20 11.84
C ASN A 68 -2.09 -0.09 10.91
N GLY A 69 -1.85 -0.46 9.65
CA GLY A 69 -2.92 -0.58 8.64
C GLY A 69 -2.90 -1.82 7.75
N SER A 70 -1.87 -2.68 7.85
CA SER A 70 -1.85 -3.94 7.10
C SER A 70 -2.70 -4.98 7.83
N SER A 71 -3.93 -5.20 7.36
CA SER A 71 -4.83 -6.24 7.87
C SER A 71 -4.37 -7.66 7.50
N SER A 72 -3.38 -7.80 6.61
CA SER A 72 -2.95 -9.08 6.08
C SER A 72 -1.85 -9.70 6.94
N THR A 73 -2.09 -10.93 7.38
CA THR A 73 -1.14 -11.73 8.15
C THR A 73 -0.43 -12.75 7.27
N ILE A 74 0.67 -13.34 7.77
CA ILE A 74 1.42 -14.37 7.05
C ILE A 74 0.53 -15.58 6.72
N GLY A 75 -0.36 -15.96 7.65
CA GLY A 75 -1.32 -17.02 7.43
C GLY A 75 -2.31 -16.71 6.32
N GLU A 76 -2.83 -15.48 6.25
CA GLU A 76 -3.69 -15.04 5.15
C GLU A 76 -2.92 -15.01 3.82
N PHE A 77 -1.67 -14.56 3.83
CA PHE A 77 -0.81 -14.53 2.65
C PHE A 77 -0.52 -15.93 2.09
N LEU A 78 -0.18 -16.89 2.95
CA LEU A 78 0.09 -18.27 2.54
C LEU A 78 -1.18 -19.03 2.16
N SER A 79 -2.32 -18.74 2.82
CA SER A 79 -3.62 -19.33 2.49
C SER A 79 -4.24 -18.73 1.23
N SER A 80 -3.82 -17.53 0.84
CA SER A 80 -4.23 -16.87 -0.42
C SER A 80 -3.54 -17.52 -1.62
N ASP A 81 -3.95 -18.74 -1.92
CA ASP A 81 -3.48 -19.54 -3.03
C ASP A 81 -3.87 -18.88 -4.38
N LEU A 82 -3.03 -17.95 -4.86
CA LEU A 82 -2.86 -17.36 -6.21
C LEU A 82 -4.10 -17.02 -7.10
N LYS A 83 -5.34 -17.17 -6.63
CA LYS A 83 -6.55 -17.10 -7.47
C LYS A 83 -7.63 -16.12 -7.00
N SER A 84 -7.53 -15.51 -5.82
CA SER A 84 -8.62 -14.67 -5.28
C SER A 84 -8.34 -13.16 -5.13
N THR A 85 -7.10 -12.67 -5.27
CA THR A 85 -6.79 -11.24 -5.02
C THR A 85 -7.19 -10.28 -6.16
N LYS A 86 -8.07 -10.67 -7.09
CA LYS A 86 -8.61 -9.74 -8.11
C LYS A 86 -9.91 -9.07 -7.69
N GLN A 87 -10.51 -9.45 -6.56
CA GLN A 87 -11.81 -8.91 -6.15
C GLN A 87 -11.86 -8.69 -4.64
N GLN A 88 -11.26 -7.61 -4.14
CA GLN A 88 -11.73 -6.88 -2.93
C GLN A 88 -10.76 -5.74 -2.55
N GLN A 89 -10.54 -4.78 -3.46
CA GLN A 89 -10.10 -3.44 -3.07
C GLN A 89 -10.87 -2.41 -3.90
N GLN A 90 -12.20 -2.39 -3.71
CA GLN A 90 -12.97 -1.17 -3.95
C GLN A 90 -12.70 -0.18 -2.81
N VAL A 91 -11.46 0.28 -2.69
CA VAL A 91 -11.16 1.47 -1.89
C VAL A 91 -11.58 2.66 -2.76
N LYS A 92 -12.86 3.01 -2.70
CA LYS A 92 -13.37 4.34 -3.06
C LYS A 92 -12.88 5.35 -2.01
N GLU A 93 -11.57 5.51 -1.86
CA GLU A 93 -11.02 6.73 -1.29
C GLU A 93 -10.52 7.62 -2.40
N MET A 94 -11.03 8.84 -2.35
CA MET A 94 -10.87 9.83 -3.38
C MET A 94 -9.41 10.26 -3.47
N ARG A 95 -8.70 9.79 -4.49
CA ARG A 95 -7.43 10.38 -4.95
C ARG A 95 -7.69 11.77 -5.55
N LYS A 96 -8.18 12.71 -4.73
CA LYS A 96 -8.20 14.13 -5.11
C LYS A 96 -6.75 14.61 -5.08
N PRO A 97 -6.22 15.17 -6.18
CA PRO A 97 -4.89 15.76 -6.16
C PRO A 97 -4.89 16.91 -5.15
N THR A 98 -4.01 16.84 -4.15
CA THR A 98 -3.96 17.80 -3.03
C THR A 98 -3.39 19.17 -3.45
N SER A 99 -2.82 19.29 -4.66
CA SER A 99 -2.23 20.53 -5.16
C SER A 99 -2.53 20.77 -6.64
N LYS A 100 -2.63 22.06 -7.02
CA LYS A 100 -2.84 22.51 -8.41
C LYS A 100 -1.79 22.00 -9.40
N PRO A 101 -0.46 21.98 -9.10
CA PRO A 101 0.52 21.36 -9.99
C PRO A 101 0.29 19.84 -10.13
N MET A 102 -0.10 19.15 -9.06
CA MET A 102 -0.39 17.72 -9.13
C MET A 102 -1.63 17.42 -10.01
N MET A 103 -2.65 18.28 -9.96
CA MET A 103 -3.81 18.17 -10.86
C MET A 103 -3.41 18.38 -12.33
N ALA A 104 -2.57 19.37 -12.61
CA ALA A 104 -2.05 19.61 -13.96
C ALA A 104 -1.25 18.41 -14.49
N LEU A 105 -0.39 17.82 -13.66
CA LEU A 105 0.35 16.60 -14.00
C LEU A 105 -0.59 15.43 -14.29
N MET A 106 -1.56 15.17 -13.43
CA MET A 106 -2.55 14.10 -13.66
C MET A 106 -3.33 14.31 -14.96
N ASN A 107 -3.72 15.55 -15.26
CA ASN A 107 -4.41 15.88 -16.51
C ASN A 107 -3.49 15.70 -17.72
N LYS A 108 -2.21 16.09 -17.61
CA LYS A 108 -1.20 15.84 -18.66
C LYS A 108 -1.04 14.35 -18.92
N MET A 109 -0.86 13.53 -17.87
CA MET A 109 -0.76 12.07 -17.98
C MET A 109 -2.01 11.44 -18.62
N ARG A 110 -3.20 11.91 -18.25
CA ARG A 110 -4.44 11.42 -18.88
C ARG A 110 -4.55 11.83 -20.35
N ASN A 111 -4.15 13.05 -20.68
CA ASN A 111 -4.23 13.56 -22.04
C ASN A 111 -3.19 12.91 -22.94
N THR A 112 -1.96 12.65 -22.48
CA THR A 112 -0.96 11.93 -23.26
C THR A 112 -1.42 10.50 -23.58
N SER A 113 -1.99 9.77 -22.63
CA SER A 113 -2.56 8.43 -22.88
C SER A 113 -3.77 8.46 -23.82
N ARG A 114 -4.61 9.49 -23.76
CA ARG A 114 -5.74 9.64 -24.68
C ARG A 114 -5.28 10.01 -26.09
N GLU A 115 -4.22 10.81 -26.20
CA GLU A 115 -3.66 11.25 -27.46
C GLU A 115 -3.03 10.08 -28.23
N THR A 116 -2.31 9.18 -27.55
CA THR A 116 -1.75 7.98 -28.21
C THR A 116 -2.85 7.07 -28.75
N VAL A 117 -3.95 6.89 -27.99
CA VAL A 117 -5.12 6.12 -28.45
C VAL A 117 -5.82 6.80 -29.61
N ARG A 118 -6.05 8.12 -29.55
CA ARG A 118 -6.65 8.89 -30.65
C ARG A 118 -5.83 8.79 -31.93
N LYS A 119 -4.52 8.96 -31.83
CA LYS A 119 -3.60 8.83 -32.97
C LYS A 119 -3.62 7.42 -33.56
N LYS A 120 -3.74 6.37 -32.74
CA LYS A 120 -3.92 4.99 -33.24
C LYS A 120 -5.25 4.84 -33.99
N VAL A 121 -6.35 5.36 -33.44
CA VAL A 121 -7.66 5.31 -34.10
C VAL A 121 -7.71 6.14 -35.39
N GLU A 122 -7.04 7.29 -35.44
CA GLU A 122 -6.96 8.13 -36.64
C GLU A 122 -6.17 7.46 -37.77
N ARG A 123 -5.06 6.77 -37.46
CA ARG A 123 -4.31 5.97 -38.44
C ARG A 123 -5.17 4.85 -39.03
N VAL A 124 -5.85 4.08 -38.19
CA VAL A 124 -6.76 3.03 -38.65
C VAL A 124 -7.90 3.60 -39.50
N LYS A 125 -8.44 4.78 -39.16
CA LYS A 125 -9.47 5.43 -39.96
C LYS A 125 -8.96 5.92 -41.33
N GLN A 126 -7.69 6.29 -41.43
CA GLN A 126 -7.06 6.64 -42.71
C GLN A 126 -6.79 5.41 -43.57
N GLU A 127 -6.43 4.28 -42.97
CA GLU A 127 -6.23 3.00 -43.66
C GLU A 127 -7.56 2.41 -44.17
N VAL A 128 -8.63 2.43 -43.36
CA VAL A 128 -9.96 1.95 -43.78
C VAL A 128 -10.54 2.81 -44.92
N LYS A 129 -10.26 4.12 -44.95
CA LYS A 129 -10.67 4.98 -46.08
C LYS A 129 -9.93 4.70 -47.38
N GLN A 130 -8.77 4.03 -47.33
CA GLN A 130 -8.05 3.58 -48.52
C GLN A 130 -8.43 2.16 -48.94
N ALA A 131 -9.07 1.39 -48.06
CA ALA A 131 -9.52 0.02 -48.30
C ALA A 131 -10.96 -0.10 -48.86
N ASP A 132 -11.73 0.99 -48.94
CA ASP A 132 -13.11 1.03 -49.47
C ASP A 132 -13.21 0.84 -51.00
N ASN A 133 -12.23 0.17 -51.61
CA ASN A 133 -12.25 -0.32 -53.00
C ASN A 133 -12.02 -1.83 -53.12
N ASN A 134 -11.87 -2.57 -52.02
CA ASN A 134 -11.83 -4.03 -52.07
C ASN A 134 -12.65 -4.59 -50.91
N ASP A 135 -13.79 -5.19 -51.26
CA ASP A 135 -14.52 -6.16 -50.43
C ASP A 135 -13.54 -7.26 -50.01
N ASP A 136 -13.15 -7.28 -48.75
CA ASP A 136 -12.65 -8.50 -48.12
C ASP A 136 -13.08 -8.54 -46.65
N ASP A 137 -13.88 -9.55 -46.36
CA ASP A 137 -14.58 -9.82 -45.11
C ASP A 137 -13.56 -10.36 -44.10
N SER A 138 -13.00 -9.46 -43.28
CA SER A 138 -12.01 -9.82 -42.26
C SER A 138 -12.50 -9.45 -40.87
N ASP A 139 -12.88 -10.49 -40.13
CA ASP A 139 -13.38 -10.50 -38.75
C ASP A 139 -12.35 -9.99 -37.74
N ASP A 140 -12.13 -8.68 -37.72
CA ASP A 140 -11.20 -8.04 -36.78
C ASP A 140 -11.94 -7.51 -35.54
N GLU A 141 -12.34 -8.44 -34.67
CA GLU A 141 -13.04 -8.21 -33.38
C GLU A 141 -12.33 -7.18 -32.47
N GLU A 142 -11.02 -7.02 -32.61
CA GLU A 142 -10.24 -6.01 -31.86
C GLU A 142 -10.60 -4.58 -32.31
N ILE A 143 -10.88 -4.38 -33.60
CA ILE A 143 -11.25 -3.08 -34.19
C ILE A 143 -12.66 -2.67 -33.74
N SER A 144 -13.59 -3.62 -33.70
CA SER A 144 -14.96 -3.42 -33.18
C SER A 144 -14.94 -2.98 -31.71
N GLN A 145 -14.09 -3.59 -30.89
CA GLN A 145 -13.95 -3.25 -29.47
C GLN A 145 -13.35 -1.84 -29.25
N LEU A 146 -12.45 -1.38 -30.13
CA LEU A 146 -11.87 -0.03 -30.07
C LEU A 146 -12.89 1.05 -30.50
N ARG A 147 -13.71 0.78 -31.52
CA ARG A 147 -14.83 1.67 -31.93
C ARG A 147 -15.92 1.77 -30.86
N ALA A 148 -16.31 0.65 -30.26
CA ALA A 148 -17.37 0.59 -29.25
C ALA A 148 -17.06 1.43 -27.99
N ARG A 149 -15.77 1.64 -27.67
CA ARG A 149 -15.34 2.46 -26.53
C ARG A 149 -15.21 3.96 -26.85
N SER A 150 -15.17 4.33 -28.14
CA SER A 150 -14.92 5.71 -28.62
C SER A 150 -16.19 6.53 -28.84
N VAL A 151 -17.36 5.90 -28.85
CA VAL A 151 -18.64 6.62 -28.92
C VAL A 151 -18.88 7.41 -27.65
N LYS A 152 -18.57 8.71 -27.72
CA LYS A 152 -18.94 9.73 -26.76
C LYS A 152 -20.45 9.67 -26.58
N LYS A 153 -20.92 9.01 -25.51
CA LYS A 153 -22.29 9.16 -25.00
C LYS A 153 -22.46 10.62 -24.61
N THR A 154 -22.93 11.44 -25.55
CA THR A 154 -23.56 12.70 -25.23
C THR A 154 -24.82 12.33 -24.47
N THR A 155 -24.77 12.41 -23.15
CA THR A 155 -25.94 12.33 -22.28
C THR A 155 -26.88 13.47 -22.66
N GLY A 156 -27.78 13.20 -23.61
CA GLY A 156 -29.02 13.94 -23.76
C GLY A 156 -29.83 13.71 -22.49
N GLY A 157 -29.89 14.72 -21.63
CA GLY A 157 -30.57 14.60 -20.34
C GLY A 157 -30.47 15.80 -19.40
N ILE A 158 -30.02 16.97 -19.87
CA ILE A 158 -30.11 18.25 -19.13
C ILE A 158 -30.70 19.29 -20.08
N LEU A 159 -31.95 19.05 -20.48
CA LEU A 159 -32.82 20.09 -20.96
C LEU A 159 -34.11 19.94 -20.16
N GLN A 160 -34.66 21.08 -19.72
CA GLN A 160 -35.74 21.23 -18.75
C GLN A 160 -35.17 21.14 -17.31
N HIS A 161 -35.27 22.12 -16.40
CA HIS A 161 -36.38 23.00 -16.04
C HIS A 161 -35.86 24.28 -15.34
N LYS A 162 -36.69 25.34 -15.30
CA LYS A 162 -36.52 26.69 -14.68
C LYS A 162 -35.83 27.78 -15.50
N ILE A 163 -36.55 28.25 -16.52
CA ILE A 163 -36.60 29.69 -16.81
C ILE A 163 -37.87 30.21 -16.12
N LYS A 164 -37.73 30.87 -14.97
CA LYS A 164 -38.81 31.66 -14.38
C LYS A 164 -38.84 33.01 -15.11
N LYS A 165 -39.70 33.15 -16.13
CA LYS A 165 -40.13 34.46 -16.61
C LYS A 165 -41.33 34.87 -15.77
N SER A 166 -41.14 35.84 -14.87
CA SER A 166 -42.23 36.53 -14.20
C SER A 166 -42.13 38.03 -14.47
N GLY A 167 -43.12 38.55 -15.19
CA GLY A 167 -43.48 39.96 -15.27
C GLY A 167 -43.45 40.49 -16.71
N ARG A 168 -44.49 41.12 -17.26
CA ARG A 168 -45.90 41.43 -16.89
C ARG A 168 -46.62 41.66 -18.25
N PRO A 169 -47.94 41.53 -18.36
CA PRO A 169 -48.69 41.98 -19.54
C PRO A 169 -49.02 43.48 -19.44
N PHE A 170 -49.35 44.04 -20.61
CA PHE A 170 -49.63 45.45 -20.99
C PHE A 170 -48.40 46.25 -21.40
#